data_AF-A0A7C2K422-F1
#
_entry.id   AF-A0A7C2K422-F1
#
_cell.length_a   1.000
_cell.length_b   1.000
_cell.length_c   1.000
_cell.angle_alpha   90.00
_cell.angle_beta   90.00
_cell.angle_gamma   90.00
#
_symmetry.space_group_name_H-M   'P 1'
#
loop_
_entity.id
_entity.type
_entity.pdbx_description
1 polymer ?
#
loop_
_entity_poly.entity_id
_entity_poly.type
_entity_poly.pdbx_seq_one_letter_code
_entity_poly.pdbx_strand_id
1 'polypeptide(L)'
;MKWTILSGAGRYVLPLFIFISLVGSTPYKWTIGLYMAGDNDLAMALDKDLSEIKRARIDRSLNVVVFADRGIFSECPGTFMYVKRDTFLVTLLSLGNLDSGDPGNLSFFITYLRHNFPSDYYALVIWGHGTGWNKSENFFQKSVAIDASTSNSIEVFNGELTSSLPDSLFSVIFFDACLMGSIEVLWELREKTRYVVASPALVPSLGFNYTKLLEMFSMEEKIENILKKSVDDFVSDYDSLGFTVSLGVFDLTKIDTTEKIIKDAVESSYLKTTTELLKYRMNAITYNTYSNQVEDPEACLIDVVSLLKLGWAIDTLPVVLYARGNFRFENLSFLSAYFPLNYSIIKRDFLNYRSLNFQRRTNFLDLVLNTLSDSLGEVDTVRALIVREKNGIILSLQNLVKASRWQCLLRVEKEGIVKQELYSLSEKFLLRLTPGFYKLSLEVIPRNKLRGTLLYLTPDTITVLEGETPYYNSIMAELDSGVDILGRQSSKGKGVLFNQSKKYVVY
;
A
#
# COMPACT_ATOMS: atom_id res chain seq x y z
N MET A 1 -59.81 -4.78 -29.36
CA MET A 1 -59.28 -6.08 -29.86
C MET A 1 -58.88 -6.91 -28.66
N LYS A 2 -59.32 -8.18 -28.61
CA LYS A 2 -59.05 -9.15 -27.54
C LYS A 2 -57.53 -9.43 -27.46
N TRP A 3 -57.00 -9.46 -26.24
CA TRP A 3 -55.67 -9.99 -25.98
C TRP A 3 -55.77 -11.51 -25.84
N THR A 4 -55.16 -12.22 -26.79
CA THR A 4 -54.94 -13.66 -26.69
C THR A 4 -53.52 -13.85 -26.18
N ILE A 5 -53.38 -14.43 -24.98
CA ILE A 5 -52.10 -14.86 -24.41
C ILE A 5 -51.74 -16.19 -25.09
N LEU A 6 -50.63 -16.20 -25.84
CA LEU A 6 -49.98 -17.42 -26.31
C LEU A 6 -48.76 -17.69 -25.43
N SER A 7 -48.82 -18.78 -24.68
CA SER A 7 -47.73 -19.41 -23.95
C SER A 7 -46.83 -20.19 -24.93
N GLY A 8 -45.52 -19.99 -24.85
CA GLY A 8 -44.57 -20.79 -25.63
C GLY A 8 -43.13 -20.28 -25.64
N ALA A 9 -42.28 -20.98 -24.89
CA ALA A 9 -40.82 -21.14 -24.97
C ALA A 9 -39.96 -20.06 -25.67
N GLY A 10 -39.11 -19.41 -24.85
CA GLY A 10 -37.69 -19.21 -25.14
C GLY A 10 -37.32 -18.35 -26.35
N ARG A 11 -37.38 -17.03 -26.19
CA ARG A 11 -36.51 -16.10 -26.93
C ARG A 11 -36.08 -14.96 -26.01
N TYR A 12 -34.79 -14.89 -25.72
CA TYR A 12 -34.16 -13.70 -25.16
C TYR A 12 -34.40 -12.54 -26.13
N VAL A 13 -35.29 -11.62 -25.78
CA VAL A 13 -35.41 -10.35 -26.46
C VAL A 13 -34.27 -9.49 -25.93
N LEU A 14 -33.14 -9.44 -26.64
CA LEU A 14 -32.19 -8.34 -26.48
C LEU A 14 -32.94 -7.05 -26.84
N PRO A 15 -33.04 -6.05 -25.93
CA PRO A 15 -33.42 -4.73 -26.36
C PRO A 15 -32.25 -4.18 -27.18
N LEU A 16 -32.41 -4.19 -28.50
CA LEU A 16 -31.54 -3.50 -29.45
C LEU A 16 -31.70 -2.00 -29.19
N PHE A 17 -30.84 -1.42 -28.35
CA PHE A 17 -30.73 0.03 -28.22
C PHE A 17 -30.09 0.59 -29.49
N ILE A 18 -30.94 1.02 -30.42
CA ILE A 18 -30.54 1.85 -31.56
C ILE A 18 -30.20 3.23 -31.00
N PHE A 19 -28.92 3.51 -30.78
CA PHE A 19 -28.42 4.87 -30.59
C PHE A 19 -28.55 5.61 -31.92
N ILE A 20 -29.59 6.41 -32.06
CA ILE A 20 -29.67 7.44 -33.10
C ILE A 20 -28.59 8.48 -32.77
N SER A 21 -27.47 8.37 -33.46
CA SER A 21 -26.42 9.38 -33.51
C SER A 21 -26.91 10.52 -34.40
N LEU A 22 -27.47 11.56 -33.79
CA LEU A 22 -27.72 12.81 -34.47
C LEU A 22 -27.57 13.99 -33.49
N VAL A 23 -26.78 14.96 -33.96
CA VAL A 23 -26.42 16.25 -33.37
C VAL A 23 -25.21 16.16 -32.42
N GLY A 24 -24.12 16.80 -32.84
CA GLY A 24 -22.77 16.64 -32.29
C GLY A 24 -22.72 16.71 -30.77
N SER A 25 -22.41 15.58 -30.14
CA SER A 25 -21.97 15.58 -28.76
C SER A 25 -20.64 16.32 -28.73
N THR A 26 -20.59 17.48 -28.07
CA THR A 26 -19.32 17.93 -27.52
C THR A 26 -18.73 16.73 -26.77
N PRO A 27 -17.57 16.20 -27.16
CA PRO A 27 -16.96 15.10 -26.44
C PRO A 27 -16.85 15.52 -24.97
N TYR A 28 -17.16 14.59 -24.07
CA TYR A 28 -17.06 14.87 -22.64
C TYR A 28 -15.61 15.24 -22.32
N LYS A 29 -15.42 16.37 -21.66
CA LYS A 29 -14.08 16.81 -21.25
C LYS A 29 -13.56 15.94 -20.12
N TRP A 30 -14.45 15.57 -19.18
CA TRP A 30 -14.10 14.79 -18.00
C TRP A 30 -15.05 13.62 -17.77
N THR A 31 -14.49 12.48 -17.40
CA THR A 31 -15.20 11.40 -16.70
C THR A 31 -14.67 11.28 -15.27
N ILE A 32 -15.55 11.45 -14.29
CA ILE A 32 -15.27 11.21 -12.88
C ILE A 32 -15.91 9.90 -12.47
N GLY A 33 -15.07 8.93 -12.09
CA GLY A 33 -15.50 7.68 -11.47
C GLY A 33 -15.43 7.77 -9.96
N LEU A 34 -16.51 7.42 -9.25
CA LEU A 34 -16.52 7.31 -7.80
C LEU A 34 -16.68 5.85 -7.43
N TYR A 35 -15.66 5.26 -6.81
CA TYR A 35 -15.67 3.88 -6.31
C TYR A 35 -15.87 3.93 -4.80
N MET A 36 -17.09 3.66 -4.34
CA MET A 36 -17.52 3.81 -2.95
C MET A 36 -17.72 2.44 -2.30
N ALA A 37 -16.78 2.08 -1.43
CA ALA A 37 -16.79 0.85 -0.64
C ALA A 37 -17.43 1.10 0.73
N GLY A 38 -18.76 1.00 0.77
CA GLY A 38 -19.58 1.26 1.96
C GLY A 38 -20.22 0.00 2.54
N ASP A 39 -19.79 -1.21 2.18
CA ASP A 39 -20.17 -2.42 2.90
C ASP A 39 -19.41 -2.57 4.23
N ASN A 40 -19.63 -1.59 5.11
CA ASN A 40 -19.02 -1.46 6.43
C ASN A 40 -19.82 -0.43 7.27
N ASP A 41 -19.25 0.06 8.35
CA ASP A 41 -19.85 1.07 9.24
C ASP A 41 -20.04 2.46 8.60
N LEU A 42 -19.50 2.69 7.39
CA LEU A 42 -19.69 3.93 6.63
C LEU A 42 -20.92 3.89 5.70
N ALA A 43 -21.70 2.80 5.65
CA ALA A 43 -22.84 2.66 4.72
C ALA A 43 -23.83 3.85 4.75
N MET A 44 -24.09 4.42 5.93
CA MET A 44 -24.96 5.60 6.07
C MET A 44 -24.31 6.90 5.56
N ALA A 45 -22.98 7.01 5.62
CA ALA A 45 -22.26 8.15 5.06
C ALA A 45 -22.27 8.10 3.53
N LEU A 46 -22.09 6.91 2.95
CA LEU A 46 -22.24 6.69 1.51
C LEU A 46 -23.62 7.19 1.02
N ASP A 47 -24.71 6.91 1.75
CA ASP A 47 -26.05 7.37 1.37
C ASP A 47 -26.21 8.90 1.37
N LYS A 48 -25.52 9.58 2.29
CA LYS A 48 -25.46 11.05 2.32
C LYS A 48 -24.68 11.59 1.12
N ASP A 49 -23.56 10.97 0.80
CA ASP A 49 -22.71 11.36 -0.33
C ASP A 49 -23.42 11.12 -1.67
N LEU A 50 -24.17 10.03 -1.83
CA LEU A 50 -25.05 9.83 -2.99
C LEU A 50 -26.09 10.96 -3.12
N SER A 51 -26.58 11.48 -1.99
CA SER A 51 -27.52 12.61 -1.96
C SER A 51 -26.85 13.95 -2.29
N GLU A 52 -25.57 14.12 -1.93
CA GLU A 52 -24.76 15.26 -2.37
C GLU A 52 -24.46 15.22 -3.87
N ILE A 53 -24.06 14.06 -4.40
CA ILE A 53 -23.83 13.84 -5.83
C ILE A 53 -25.10 14.15 -6.63
N LYS A 54 -26.28 13.74 -6.14
CA LYS A 54 -27.57 14.10 -6.76
C LYS A 54 -27.78 15.62 -6.84
N ARG A 55 -27.42 16.36 -5.78
CA ARG A 55 -27.62 17.82 -5.68
C ARG A 55 -26.68 18.66 -6.55
N ALA A 56 -25.48 18.16 -6.84
CA ALA A 56 -24.47 18.89 -7.61
C ALA A 56 -24.99 19.35 -8.98
N ARG A 57 -24.74 20.61 -9.36
CA ARG A 57 -25.08 21.15 -10.69
C ARG A 57 -23.88 21.07 -11.62
N ILE A 58 -23.85 20.03 -12.46
CA ILE A 58 -22.72 19.76 -13.36
C ILE A 58 -23.00 20.21 -14.80
N ASP A 59 -21.95 20.64 -15.48
CA ASP A 59 -22.01 20.96 -16.92
C ASP A 59 -22.17 19.68 -17.78
N ARG A 60 -22.71 19.83 -18.99
CA ARG A 60 -22.92 18.72 -19.93
C ARG A 60 -21.63 18.07 -20.42
N SER A 61 -20.48 18.74 -20.29
CA SER A 61 -19.16 18.19 -20.60
C SER A 61 -18.60 17.24 -19.53
N LEU A 62 -19.32 17.03 -18.41
CA LEU A 62 -18.91 16.15 -17.33
C LEU A 62 -19.74 14.84 -17.29
N ASN A 63 -19.05 13.70 -17.28
CA ASN A 63 -19.63 12.42 -16.86
C ASN A 63 -19.29 12.16 -15.40
N VAL A 64 -20.29 11.81 -14.60
CA VAL A 64 -20.10 11.32 -13.22
C VAL A 64 -20.77 9.96 -13.11
N VAL A 65 -19.97 8.94 -12.81
CA VAL A 65 -20.41 7.55 -12.69
C VAL A 65 -19.98 7.03 -11.33
N VAL A 66 -20.89 6.37 -10.62
CA VAL A 66 -20.67 5.90 -9.25
C VAL A 66 -20.81 4.39 -9.23
N PHE A 67 -19.81 3.69 -8.70
CA PHE A 67 -19.93 2.34 -8.18
C PHE A 67 -20.14 2.47 -6.66
N ALA A 68 -21.28 2.01 -6.18
CA ALA A 68 -21.64 2.09 -4.77
C ALA A 68 -21.96 0.70 -4.25
N ASP A 69 -21.08 0.19 -3.39
CA ASP A 69 -21.31 -1.04 -2.65
C ASP A 69 -21.77 -0.70 -1.23
N ARG A 70 -23.01 -1.08 -0.90
CA ARG A 70 -23.76 -0.52 0.23
C ARG A 70 -24.05 -1.61 1.24
N GLY A 71 -23.52 -1.46 2.45
CA GLY A 71 -23.70 -2.43 3.52
C GLY A 71 -25.07 -2.41 4.18
N ILE A 72 -25.23 -3.27 5.18
CA ILE A 72 -26.51 -3.55 5.85
C ILE A 72 -27.14 -2.33 6.54
N PHE A 73 -26.34 -1.32 6.91
CA PHE A 73 -26.84 -0.09 7.53
C PHE A 73 -27.33 0.95 6.51
N SER A 74 -27.21 0.68 5.21
CA SER A 74 -27.75 1.55 4.16
C SER A 74 -29.27 1.43 4.03
N GLU A 75 -29.91 2.50 3.55
CA GLU A 75 -31.34 2.51 3.16
C GLU A 75 -31.65 1.53 2.01
N CYS A 76 -30.65 1.17 1.22
CA CYS A 76 -30.82 0.25 0.09
C CYS A 76 -29.50 -0.53 -0.11
N PRO A 77 -29.30 -1.59 0.68
CA PRO A 77 -28.10 -2.43 0.61
C PRO A 77 -27.92 -3.09 -0.77
N GLY A 78 -26.66 -3.41 -1.08
CA GLY A 78 -26.22 -4.01 -2.32
C GLY A 78 -25.40 -3.07 -3.20
N THR A 79 -24.85 -3.65 -4.26
CA THR A 79 -23.93 -2.99 -5.18
C THR A 79 -24.67 -2.49 -6.42
N PHE A 80 -24.48 -1.21 -6.72
CA PHE A 80 -25.11 -0.55 -7.86
C PHE A 80 -24.11 0.31 -8.61
N MET A 81 -24.32 0.42 -9.92
CA MET A 81 -23.68 1.45 -10.73
C MET A 81 -24.69 2.50 -11.14
N TYR A 82 -24.36 3.76 -10.92
CA TYR A 82 -25.19 4.91 -11.27
C TYR A 82 -24.47 5.81 -12.25
N VAL A 83 -25.24 6.54 -13.05
CA VAL A 83 -24.77 7.72 -13.76
C VAL A 83 -25.58 8.94 -13.32
N LYS A 84 -24.88 10.05 -13.07
CA LYS A 84 -25.53 11.31 -12.76
C LYS A 84 -26.15 11.95 -14.00
N ARG A 85 -27.42 12.37 -13.87
CA ARG A 85 -28.17 13.14 -14.88
C ARG A 85 -29.03 14.18 -14.18
N ASP A 86 -28.79 15.46 -14.46
CA ASP A 86 -29.43 16.59 -13.80
C ASP A 86 -29.45 16.41 -12.27
N THR A 87 -30.64 16.36 -11.66
CA THR A 87 -30.85 16.19 -10.21
C THR A 87 -31.03 14.73 -9.78
N PHE A 88 -30.69 13.77 -10.63
CA PHE A 88 -30.93 12.34 -10.41
C PHE A 88 -29.67 11.49 -10.57
N LEU A 89 -29.67 10.34 -9.91
CA LEU A 89 -28.81 9.20 -10.22
C LEU A 89 -29.64 8.16 -10.94
N VAL A 90 -29.29 7.87 -12.19
CA VAL A 90 -29.92 6.82 -12.99
C VAL A 90 -29.14 5.52 -12.78
N THR A 91 -29.81 4.46 -12.33
CA THR A 91 -29.21 3.14 -12.20
C THR A 91 -28.84 2.59 -13.56
N LEU A 92 -27.55 2.36 -13.78
CA LEU A 92 -27.01 1.66 -14.94
C LEU A 92 -27.07 0.14 -14.75
N LEU A 93 -26.62 -0.33 -13.59
CA LEU A 93 -26.54 -1.76 -13.25
C LEU A 93 -26.92 -1.97 -11.78
N SER A 94 -27.58 -3.09 -11.50
CA SER A 94 -27.74 -3.65 -10.16
C SER A 94 -26.97 -4.97 -10.14
N LEU A 95 -25.94 -5.06 -9.30
CA LEU A 95 -24.90 -6.08 -9.39
C LEU A 95 -25.00 -7.14 -8.27
N GLY A 96 -26.08 -7.12 -7.48
CA GLY A 96 -26.19 -7.97 -6.29
C GLY A 96 -25.29 -7.43 -5.18
N ASN A 97 -24.57 -8.31 -4.49
CA ASN A 97 -23.54 -7.92 -3.52
C ASN A 97 -22.18 -8.35 -4.09
N LEU A 98 -21.36 -7.37 -4.45
CA LEU A 98 -19.98 -7.57 -4.88
C LEU A 98 -19.04 -7.18 -3.74
N ASP A 99 -17.89 -7.86 -3.69
CA ASP A 99 -16.82 -7.51 -2.77
C ASP A 99 -16.11 -6.22 -3.23
N SER A 100 -16.34 -5.11 -2.54
CA SER A 100 -15.69 -3.84 -2.90
C SER A 100 -14.19 -3.82 -2.58
N GLY A 101 -13.72 -4.74 -1.76
CA GLY A 101 -12.32 -5.00 -1.48
C GLY A 101 -11.60 -5.86 -2.52
N ASP A 102 -12.31 -6.44 -3.50
CA ASP A 102 -11.70 -7.19 -4.59
C ASP A 102 -11.08 -6.24 -5.64
N PRO A 103 -9.76 -6.27 -5.88
CA PRO A 103 -9.11 -5.47 -6.92
C PRO A 103 -9.67 -5.69 -8.33
N GLY A 104 -10.30 -6.84 -8.59
CA GLY A 104 -11.00 -7.15 -9.83
C GLY A 104 -12.24 -6.28 -10.06
N ASN A 105 -12.99 -5.94 -9.00
CA ASN A 105 -14.18 -5.09 -9.10
C ASN A 105 -13.81 -3.62 -9.37
N LEU A 106 -12.71 -3.13 -8.79
CA LEU A 106 -12.15 -1.83 -9.16
C LEU A 106 -11.71 -1.81 -10.63
N SER A 107 -11.01 -2.85 -11.09
CA SER A 107 -10.58 -2.99 -12.49
C SER A 107 -11.76 -3.02 -13.47
N PHE A 108 -12.81 -3.75 -13.11
CA PHE A 108 -14.07 -3.82 -13.86
C PHE A 108 -14.70 -2.44 -13.99
N PHE A 109 -14.83 -1.72 -12.86
CA PHE A 109 -15.40 -0.38 -12.85
C PHE A 109 -14.63 0.57 -13.77
N ILE A 110 -13.30 0.60 -13.66
CA ILE A 110 -12.44 1.47 -14.49
C ILE A 110 -12.56 1.12 -15.97
N THR A 111 -12.58 -0.17 -16.30
CA THR A 111 -12.77 -0.63 -17.68
C THR A 111 -14.14 -0.20 -18.22
N TYR A 112 -15.18 -0.27 -17.39
CA TYR A 112 -16.52 0.18 -17.75
C TYR A 112 -16.56 1.69 -18.01
N LEU A 113 -15.91 2.51 -17.18
CA LEU A 113 -15.78 3.95 -17.39
C LEU A 113 -15.15 4.28 -18.74
N ARG A 114 -14.00 3.65 -19.03
CA ARG A 114 -13.25 3.90 -20.26
C ARG A 114 -14.03 3.51 -21.52
N HIS A 115 -14.79 2.42 -21.46
CA HIS A 115 -15.54 1.92 -22.62
C HIS A 115 -16.84 2.70 -22.87
N ASN A 116 -17.59 3.02 -21.82
CA ASN A 116 -18.94 3.59 -21.95
C ASN A 116 -18.98 5.12 -21.83
N PHE A 117 -17.96 5.72 -21.21
CA PHE A 117 -17.86 7.16 -20.98
C PHE A 117 -16.48 7.68 -21.42
N PRO A 118 -16.16 7.61 -22.74
CA PRO A 118 -14.94 8.16 -23.29
C PRO A 118 -14.88 9.68 -23.08
N SER A 119 -13.78 10.16 -22.49
CA SER A 119 -13.50 11.58 -22.23
C SER A 119 -12.03 11.90 -22.42
N ASP A 120 -11.70 13.18 -22.58
CA ASP A 120 -10.31 13.64 -22.69
C ASP A 120 -9.51 13.41 -21.39
N TYR A 121 -10.17 13.58 -20.24
CA TYR A 121 -9.57 13.43 -18.91
C TYR A 121 -10.41 12.55 -17.99
N TYR A 122 -9.72 11.83 -17.10
CA TYR A 122 -10.33 10.98 -16.09
C TYR A 122 -9.89 11.38 -14.68
N ALA A 123 -10.86 11.42 -13.77
CA ALA A 123 -10.63 11.47 -12.33
C ALA A 123 -11.23 10.22 -11.68
N LEU A 124 -10.56 9.70 -10.66
CA LEU A 124 -11.06 8.58 -9.85
C LEU A 124 -11.12 9.01 -8.39
N VAL A 125 -12.23 8.74 -7.73
CA VAL A 125 -12.37 8.84 -6.27
C VAL A 125 -12.45 7.43 -5.71
N ILE A 126 -11.57 7.09 -4.78
CA ILE A 126 -11.65 5.85 -4.00
C ILE A 126 -12.09 6.24 -2.60
N TRP A 127 -13.30 5.83 -2.24
CA TRP A 127 -13.99 6.21 -1.00
C TRP A 127 -14.16 4.99 -0.09
N GLY A 128 -13.91 5.20 1.20
CA GLY A 128 -14.13 4.21 2.25
C GLY A 128 -13.05 4.29 3.32
N HIS A 129 -12.86 3.19 4.06
CA HIS A 129 -11.72 3.11 4.98
C HIS A 129 -10.39 3.04 4.24
N GLY A 130 -9.34 3.53 4.93
CA GLY A 130 -7.96 3.48 4.46
C GLY A 130 -7.00 3.26 5.63
N THR A 131 -5.95 2.46 5.42
CA THR A 131 -4.89 2.24 6.43
C THR A 131 -3.49 2.52 5.92
N GLY A 132 -3.38 3.26 4.81
CA GLY A 132 -2.10 3.54 4.14
C GLY A 132 -1.54 2.31 3.43
N TRP A 133 -0.22 2.13 3.49
CA TRP A 133 0.46 1.07 2.73
C TRP A 133 0.34 -0.33 3.35
N ASN A 134 0.12 -0.43 4.66
CA ASN A 134 0.26 -1.68 5.41
C ASN A 134 -1.07 -2.42 5.60
N LYS A 135 -0.95 -3.76 5.69
CA LYS A 135 -1.97 -4.69 6.17
C LYS A 135 -1.69 -4.99 7.64
N SER A 136 -2.53 -4.47 8.53
CA SER A 136 -2.48 -4.84 9.94
C SER A 136 -3.18 -6.19 10.13
N GLU A 137 -2.60 -7.07 10.96
CA GLU A 137 -3.12 -8.41 11.24
C GLU A 137 -4.42 -8.39 12.06
N ASN A 138 -4.83 -7.23 12.57
CA ASN A 138 -6.16 -7.08 13.14
C ASN A 138 -7.18 -7.10 12.01
N PHE A 139 -8.22 -7.91 12.16
CA PHE A 139 -9.30 -8.17 11.20
C PHE A 139 -10.02 -6.92 10.62
N PHE A 140 -9.64 -5.71 11.03
CA PHE A 140 -10.24 -4.41 10.68
C PHE A 140 -9.30 -3.39 10.02
N GLN A 141 -8.07 -3.74 9.63
CA GLN A 141 -7.10 -2.74 9.14
C GLN A 141 -6.30 -3.20 7.93
N LYS A 142 -7.01 -3.49 6.85
CA LYS A 142 -6.38 -3.91 5.61
C LYS A 142 -6.67 -2.82 4.58
N SER A 143 -5.66 -2.05 4.20
CA SER A 143 -5.62 -1.28 2.95
C SER A 143 -6.78 -0.31 2.68
N VAL A 144 -7.18 -0.09 1.41
CA VAL A 144 -8.25 0.83 1.01
C VAL A 144 -9.47 0.06 0.52
N ALA A 145 -10.65 0.68 0.57
CA ALA A 145 -11.91 0.09 0.12
C ALA A 145 -12.26 -1.20 0.88
N ILE A 146 -12.34 -1.09 2.21
CA ILE A 146 -12.60 -2.23 3.11
C ILE A 146 -14.04 -2.70 2.96
N ASP A 147 -14.20 -3.99 2.70
CA ASP A 147 -15.48 -4.71 2.67
C ASP A 147 -15.59 -5.58 3.93
N ALA A 148 -16.49 -5.22 4.84
CA ALA A 148 -16.66 -5.89 6.12
C ALA A 148 -17.34 -7.26 5.97
N SER A 149 -18.26 -7.42 5.01
CA SER A 149 -18.98 -8.66 4.77
C SER A 149 -18.06 -9.79 4.32
N THR A 150 -17.05 -9.46 3.51
CA THR A 150 -16.05 -10.41 3.02
C THR A 150 -14.73 -10.36 3.81
N SER A 151 -14.56 -9.36 4.69
CA SER A 151 -13.31 -9.08 5.40
C SER A 151 -12.11 -8.86 4.46
N ASN A 152 -12.40 -8.31 3.27
CA ASN A 152 -11.47 -8.05 2.19
C ASN A 152 -11.24 -6.54 1.99
N SER A 153 -10.22 -6.20 1.20
CA SER A 153 -9.77 -4.83 0.92
C SER A 153 -8.68 -4.83 -0.14
N ILE A 154 -8.46 -3.70 -0.82
CA ILE A 154 -7.48 -3.61 -1.91
C ILE A 154 -6.08 -3.21 -1.40
N GLU A 155 -5.13 -4.15 -1.38
CA GLU A 155 -3.79 -3.95 -0.81
C GLU A 155 -2.88 -3.01 -1.61
N VAL A 156 -2.03 -2.26 -0.90
CA VAL A 156 -0.99 -1.41 -1.53
C VAL A 156 0.35 -2.15 -1.64
N PHE A 157 0.89 -2.70 -0.54
CA PHE A 157 2.25 -3.28 -0.54
C PHE A 157 2.41 -4.49 -1.46
N ASN A 158 1.36 -5.30 -1.64
CA ASN A 158 1.36 -6.45 -2.53
C ASN A 158 1.00 -6.09 -3.99
N GLY A 159 0.80 -4.80 -4.27
CA GLY A 159 0.57 -4.27 -5.62
C GLY A 159 -0.87 -4.40 -6.14
N GLU A 160 -1.83 -4.88 -5.36
CA GLU A 160 -3.23 -5.07 -5.80
C GLU A 160 -3.82 -3.76 -6.33
N LEU A 161 -3.74 -2.67 -5.54
CA LEU A 161 -4.20 -1.34 -5.96
C LEU A 161 -3.54 -0.91 -7.27
N THR A 162 -2.22 -1.06 -7.38
CA THR A 162 -1.50 -0.65 -8.60
C THR A 162 -1.87 -1.50 -9.81
N SER A 163 -2.15 -2.80 -9.60
CA SER A 163 -2.51 -3.73 -10.67
C SER A 163 -3.92 -3.47 -11.20
N SER A 164 -4.82 -2.94 -10.36
CA SER A 164 -6.17 -2.54 -10.75
C SER A 164 -6.22 -1.24 -11.54
N LEU A 165 -5.16 -0.43 -11.48
CA LEU A 165 -5.09 0.88 -12.11
C LEU A 165 -4.28 0.80 -13.42
N PRO A 166 -4.86 1.20 -14.57
CA PRO A 166 -4.10 1.34 -15.81
C PRO A 166 -3.13 2.53 -15.73
N ASP A 167 -1.98 2.39 -16.37
CA ASP A 167 -0.96 3.43 -16.40
C ASP A 167 -1.48 4.68 -17.11
N SER A 168 -1.20 5.85 -16.54
CA SER A 168 -1.44 7.18 -17.12
C SER A 168 -2.88 7.47 -17.56
N LEU A 169 -3.88 6.67 -17.17
CA LEU A 169 -5.28 6.95 -17.51
C LEU A 169 -5.81 8.15 -16.73
N PHE A 170 -5.48 8.21 -15.43
CA PHE A 170 -6.05 9.20 -14.54
C PHE A 170 -5.21 10.48 -14.51
N SER A 171 -5.88 11.61 -14.65
CA SER A 171 -5.27 12.92 -14.39
C SER A 171 -5.14 13.16 -12.89
N VAL A 172 -6.08 12.65 -12.11
CA VAL A 172 -6.07 12.72 -10.64
C VAL A 172 -6.77 11.51 -10.02
N ILE A 173 -6.23 11.03 -8.90
CA ILE A 173 -6.89 10.11 -7.98
C ILE A 173 -7.13 10.84 -6.65
N PHE A 174 -8.38 10.86 -6.18
CA PHE A 174 -8.75 11.30 -4.84
C PHE A 174 -8.91 10.09 -3.93
N PHE A 175 -8.27 10.13 -2.78
CA PHE A 175 -8.57 9.20 -1.69
C PHE A 175 -9.44 9.92 -0.67
N ASP A 176 -10.72 9.56 -0.66
CA ASP A 176 -11.62 9.86 0.45
C ASP A 176 -11.53 8.73 1.47
N ALA A 177 -10.31 8.58 2.00
CA ALA A 177 -9.88 7.48 2.85
C ALA A 177 -8.68 7.90 3.71
N CYS A 178 -8.61 7.35 4.92
CA CYS A 178 -7.58 7.69 5.89
C CYS A 178 -6.17 7.25 5.45
N LEU A 179 -5.15 8.02 5.85
CA LEU A 179 -3.72 7.64 5.78
C LEU A 179 -3.14 7.42 4.37
N MET A 180 -3.87 7.76 3.30
CA MET A 180 -3.43 7.54 1.92
C MET A 180 -2.41 8.58 1.42
N GLY A 181 -2.23 9.69 2.16
CA GLY A 181 -1.21 10.72 1.91
C GLY A 181 0.18 10.32 2.41
N SER A 182 0.61 9.10 2.10
CA SER A 182 1.91 8.54 2.52
C SER A 182 2.85 8.39 1.33
N ILE A 183 4.16 8.63 1.53
CA ILE A 183 5.14 8.53 0.45
C ILE A 183 5.21 7.10 -0.13
N GLU A 184 4.95 6.09 0.69
CA GLU A 184 4.84 4.69 0.25
C GLU A 184 3.72 4.52 -0.76
N VAL A 185 2.51 5.01 -0.45
CA VAL A 185 1.35 4.91 -1.34
C VAL A 185 1.59 5.70 -2.62
N LEU A 186 2.05 6.95 -2.50
CA LEU A 186 2.30 7.82 -3.66
C LEU A 186 3.34 7.23 -4.62
N TRP A 187 4.37 6.57 -4.10
CA TRP A 187 5.39 5.93 -4.91
C TRP A 187 4.86 4.75 -5.74
N GLU A 188 3.98 3.95 -5.15
CA GLU A 188 3.34 2.84 -5.87
C GLU A 188 2.40 3.35 -6.98
N LEU A 189 1.86 4.56 -6.85
CA LEU A 189 0.98 5.20 -7.83
C LEU A 189 1.70 6.02 -8.90
N ARG A 190 3.03 6.13 -8.86
CA ARG A 190 3.83 7.07 -9.71
C ARG A 190 3.57 7.00 -11.21
N GLU A 191 3.21 5.82 -11.73
CA GLU A 191 2.94 5.58 -13.16
C GLU A 191 1.44 5.57 -13.49
N LYS A 192 0.57 5.63 -12.46
CA LYS A 192 -0.88 5.44 -12.58
C LYS A 192 -1.64 6.75 -12.75
N THR A 193 -1.16 7.81 -12.12
CA THR A 193 -1.82 9.13 -12.15
C THR A 193 -0.80 10.26 -12.10
N ARG A 194 -1.18 11.43 -12.61
CA ARG A 194 -0.37 12.65 -12.46
C ARG A 194 -0.50 13.24 -11.07
N TYR A 195 -1.73 13.38 -10.58
CA TYR A 195 -2.02 13.98 -9.28
C TYR A 195 -2.66 12.99 -8.32
N VAL A 196 -2.39 13.15 -7.03
CA VAL A 196 -3.12 12.48 -5.95
C VAL A 196 -3.61 13.53 -4.96
N VAL A 197 -4.85 13.40 -4.50
CA VAL A 197 -5.37 14.17 -3.36
C VAL A 197 -5.66 13.20 -2.23
N ALA A 198 -4.99 13.37 -1.09
CA ALA A 198 -5.09 12.42 0.01
C ALA A 198 -4.71 13.06 1.35
N SER A 199 -5.19 12.46 2.45
CA SER A 199 -4.83 12.85 3.82
C SER A 199 -3.75 11.91 4.37
N PRO A 200 -2.69 12.43 5.03
CA PRO A 200 -1.76 11.62 5.80
C PRO A 200 -2.35 11.11 7.13
N ALA A 201 -3.50 11.65 7.55
CA ALA A 201 -4.13 11.43 8.84
C ALA A 201 -5.54 10.81 8.68
N LEU A 202 -6.31 10.77 9.77
CA LEU A 202 -7.71 10.33 9.71
C LEU A 202 -8.56 11.36 8.96
N VAL A 203 -9.55 10.86 8.22
CA VAL A 203 -10.56 11.65 7.49
C VAL A 203 -11.90 11.45 8.21
N PRO A 204 -12.68 12.51 8.46
CA PRO A 204 -14.02 12.35 9.05
C PRO A 204 -14.94 11.56 8.11
N SER A 205 -15.89 10.80 8.66
CA SER A 205 -16.77 9.92 7.86
C SER A 205 -17.66 10.64 6.83
N LEU A 206 -17.82 11.96 6.95
CA LEU A 206 -18.53 12.77 5.95
C LEU A 206 -17.71 13.03 4.68
N GLY A 207 -16.39 12.77 4.69
CA GLY A 207 -15.53 12.89 3.53
C GLY A 207 -15.54 14.25 2.81
N PHE A 208 -15.42 14.21 1.48
CA PHE A 208 -15.56 15.41 0.66
C PHE A 208 -17.02 15.87 0.54
N ASN A 209 -17.22 17.18 0.47
CA ASN A 209 -18.49 17.73 0.01
C ASN A 209 -18.66 17.50 -1.51
N TYR A 210 -19.34 16.43 -1.89
CA TYR A 210 -19.44 16.01 -3.30
C TYR A 210 -20.25 17.00 -4.15
N THR A 211 -21.12 17.80 -3.52
CA THR A 211 -21.83 18.87 -4.22
C THR A 211 -20.83 19.89 -4.78
N LYS A 212 -19.97 20.43 -3.91
CA LYS A 212 -18.98 21.44 -4.27
C LYS A 212 -17.87 20.86 -5.15
N LEU A 213 -17.36 19.67 -4.81
CA LEU A 213 -16.29 19.02 -5.56
C LEU A 213 -16.65 18.82 -7.04
N LEU A 214 -17.84 18.28 -7.33
CA LEU A 214 -18.28 18.05 -8.71
C LEU A 214 -18.58 19.36 -9.45
N GLU A 215 -19.09 20.37 -8.75
CA GLU A 215 -19.33 21.70 -9.32
C GLU A 215 -18.02 22.40 -9.71
N MET A 216 -16.93 22.23 -8.95
CA MET A 216 -15.60 22.78 -9.29
C MET A 216 -15.11 22.29 -10.67
N PHE A 217 -15.33 21.01 -11.02
CA PHE A 217 -14.96 20.47 -12.34
C PHE A 217 -15.74 21.10 -13.49
N SER A 218 -16.90 21.70 -13.21
CA SER A 218 -17.71 22.41 -14.21
C SER A 218 -17.34 23.90 -14.33
N MET A 219 -16.75 24.48 -13.28
CA MET A 219 -16.48 25.92 -13.19
C MET A 219 -15.03 26.30 -13.47
N GLU A 220 -14.08 25.39 -13.27
CA GLU A 220 -12.65 25.64 -13.42
C GLU A 220 -12.05 24.88 -14.60
N GLU A 221 -11.24 25.55 -15.41
CA GLU A 221 -10.58 24.90 -16.53
C GLU A 221 -9.27 24.22 -16.15
N LYS A 222 -8.53 24.79 -15.20
CA LYS A 222 -7.22 24.30 -14.77
C LYS A 222 -7.37 23.32 -13.63
N ILE A 223 -6.86 22.10 -13.82
CA ILE A 223 -6.93 21.06 -12.80
C ILE A 223 -6.27 21.50 -11.50
N GLU A 224 -5.14 22.20 -11.53
CA GLU A 224 -4.44 22.66 -10.34
C GLU A 224 -5.31 23.59 -9.47
N ASN A 225 -6.19 24.39 -10.08
CA ASN A 225 -7.15 25.22 -9.34
C ASN A 225 -8.22 24.35 -8.67
N ILE A 226 -8.77 23.36 -9.39
CA ILE A 226 -9.75 22.40 -8.85
C ILE A 226 -9.14 21.69 -7.63
N LEU A 227 -7.90 21.19 -7.75
CA LEU A 227 -7.24 20.44 -6.68
C LEU A 227 -7.01 21.31 -5.44
N LYS A 228 -6.49 22.54 -5.61
CA LYS A 228 -6.29 23.48 -4.49
C LYS A 228 -7.60 23.86 -3.82
N LYS A 229 -8.64 24.19 -4.61
CA LYS A 229 -9.97 24.53 -4.08
C LYS A 229 -10.60 23.35 -3.36
N SER A 230 -10.42 22.12 -3.84
CA SER A 230 -10.93 20.93 -3.15
C SER A 230 -10.32 20.75 -1.76
N VAL A 231 -9.03 21.04 -1.60
CA VAL A 231 -8.35 21.07 -0.30
C VAL A 231 -8.85 22.20 0.58
N ASP A 232 -9.00 23.41 0.04
CA ASP A 232 -9.49 24.55 0.81
C ASP A 232 -10.91 24.37 1.32
N ASP A 233 -11.81 23.84 0.48
CA ASP A 233 -13.19 23.55 0.84
C ASP A 233 -13.28 22.45 1.90
N PHE A 234 -12.52 21.35 1.72
CA PHE A 234 -12.48 20.26 2.69
C PHE A 234 -12.05 20.76 4.08
N VAL A 235 -10.94 21.50 4.15
CA VAL A 235 -10.47 22.05 5.44
C VAL A 235 -11.46 23.06 6.00
N SER A 236 -12.02 23.95 5.18
CA SER A 236 -12.96 24.97 5.63
C SER A 236 -14.27 24.39 6.18
N ASP A 237 -14.80 23.33 5.55
CA ASP A 237 -16.04 22.70 5.99
C ASP A 237 -15.85 22.08 7.39
N TYR A 238 -14.71 21.43 7.64
CA TYR A 238 -14.43 20.81 8.94
C TYR A 238 -13.94 21.78 10.02
N ASP A 239 -13.28 22.87 9.64
CA ASP A 239 -12.91 23.93 10.57
C ASP A 239 -14.16 24.53 11.24
N SER A 240 -15.22 24.74 10.45
CA SER A 240 -16.53 25.22 10.94
C SER A 240 -17.21 24.26 11.94
N LEU A 241 -16.83 22.98 11.90
CA LEU A 241 -17.36 21.91 12.74
C LEU A 241 -16.42 21.56 13.91
N GLY A 242 -15.25 22.22 14.03
CA GLY A 242 -14.27 21.97 15.09
C GLY A 242 -13.49 20.66 14.94
N PHE A 243 -13.48 20.05 13.75
CA PHE A 243 -12.68 18.85 13.48
C PHE A 243 -11.26 19.23 13.05
N THR A 244 -10.27 18.51 13.60
CA THR A 244 -8.88 18.60 13.16
C THR A 244 -8.68 17.70 11.94
N VAL A 245 -8.34 18.32 10.81
CA VAL A 245 -8.20 17.65 9.51
C VAL A 245 -6.98 18.13 8.74
N SER A 246 -6.55 17.32 7.78
CA SER A 246 -5.46 17.60 6.86
C SER A 246 -5.76 17.04 5.48
N LEU A 247 -5.37 17.76 4.42
CA LEU A 247 -5.47 17.25 3.07
C LEU A 247 -4.37 17.85 2.18
N GLY A 248 -3.76 17.02 1.34
CA GLY A 248 -2.68 17.40 0.44
C GLY A 248 -2.95 17.03 -1.01
N VAL A 249 -2.40 17.82 -1.93
CA VAL A 249 -2.30 17.59 -3.37
C VAL A 249 -0.84 17.26 -3.68
N PHE A 250 -0.64 16.12 -4.33
CA PHE A 250 0.68 15.61 -4.68
C PHE A 250 0.84 15.51 -6.19
N ASP A 251 1.92 16.08 -6.73
CA ASP A 251 2.31 15.98 -8.15
C ASP A 251 3.33 14.86 -8.33
N LEU A 252 2.85 13.72 -8.85
CA LEU A 252 3.69 12.53 -9.03
C LEU A 252 4.72 12.70 -10.14
N THR A 253 4.66 13.74 -10.98
CA THR A 253 5.77 14.06 -11.91
C THR A 253 7.05 14.49 -11.17
N LYS A 254 6.93 14.85 -9.89
CA LYS A 254 8.04 15.25 -9.01
C LYS A 254 8.48 14.15 -8.04
N ILE A 255 7.90 12.95 -8.15
CA ILE A 255 8.15 11.88 -7.21
C ILE A 255 9.59 11.37 -7.30
N ASP A 256 10.18 11.24 -8.49
CA ASP A 256 11.59 10.80 -8.66
C ASP A 256 12.58 11.78 -8.03
N THR A 257 12.30 13.08 -8.13
CA THR A 257 13.13 14.10 -7.48
C THR A 257 13.00 14.00 -5.95
N THR A 258 11.80 13.72 -5.46
CA THR A 258 11.52 13.49 -4.04
C THR A 258 12.19 12.22 -3.53
N GLU A 259 12.15 11.11 -4.28
CA GLU A 259 12.86 9.86 -4.00
C GLU A 259 14.35 10.14 -3.81
N LYS A 260 14.96 10.89 -4.73
CA LYS A 260 16.38 11.22 -4.64
C LYS A 260 16.73 12.00 -3.37
N ILE A 261 15.93 13.01 -3.02
CA ILE A 261 16.14 13.80 -1.79
C ILE A 261 16.06 12.91 -0.54
N ILE A 262 15.05 12.04 -0.47
CA ILE A 262 14.87 11.11 0.66
C ILE A 262 16.03 10.12 0.71
N LYS A 263 16.45 9.57 -0.43
CA LYS A 263 17.58 8.65 -0.53
C LYS A 263 18.88 9.31 -0.06
N ASP A 264 19.17 10.54 -0.47
CA ASP A 264 20.35 11.29 -0.05
C ASP A 264 20.33 11.56 1.47
N ALA A 265 19.14 11.82 2.04
CA ALA A 265 18.95 11.93 3.49
C ALA A 265 19.21 10.59 4.22
N VAL A 266 18.69 9.47 3.70
CA VAL A 266 18.98 8.13 4.22
C VAL A 266 20.48 7.82 4.14
N GLU A 267 21.14 8.14 3.03
CA GLU A 267 22.58 7.87 2.86
C GLU A 267 23.45 8.71 3.80
N SER A 268 23.11 9.97 4.01
CA SER A 268 23.82 10.81 4.99
C SER A 268 23.44 10.48 6.44
N SER A 269 22.35 9.73 6.68
CA SER A 269 21.99 9.25 8.03
C SER A 269 23.02 8.30 8.62
N TYR A 270 23.77 7.56 7.78
CA TYR A 270 24.78 6.61 8.23
C TYR A 270 25.96 7.26 8.97
N LEU A 271 26.13 8.58 8.83
CA LEU A 271 27.16 9.36 9.52
C LEU A 271 26.67 9.93 10.86
N LYS A 272 25.38 9.81 11.17
CA LYS A 272 24.76 10.32 12.39
C LYS A 272 24.71 9.24 13.46
N THR A 273 24.82 9.64 14.71
CA THR A 273 24.65 8.72 15.85
C THR A 273 23.19 8.33 16.01
N THR A 274 22.93 7.16 16.58
CA THR A 274 21.57 6.72 16.95
C THR A 274 20.87 7.77 17.82
N THR A 275 21.58 8.39 18.77
CA THR A 275 21.00 9.42 19.66
C THR A 275 20.57 10.67 18.90
N GLU A 276 21.33 11.10 17.90
CA GLU A 276 20.93 12.21 17.03
C GLU A 276 19.69 11.87 16.20
N LEU A 277 19.68 10.69 15.57
CA LEU A 277 18.54 10.23 14.78
C LEU A 277 17.28 10.08 15.63
N LEU A 278 17.40 9.53 16.84
CA LEU A 278 16.30 9.40 17.78
C LEU A 278 15.79 10.78 18.22
N LYS A 279 16.68 11.74 18.44
CA LYS A 279 16.28 13.13 18.73
C LYS A 279 15.48 13.72 17.56
N TYR A 280 15.92 13.56 16.31
CA TYR A 280 15.14 14.05 15.17
C TYR A 280 13.78 13.38 15.08
N ARG A 281 13.73 12.04 15.26
CA ARG A 281 12.48 11.29 15.21
C ARG A 281 11.50 11.65 16.33
N MET A 282 11.98 11.85 17.56
CA MET A 282 11.12 12.23 18.70
C MET A 282 10.58 13.66 18.60
N ASN A 283 11.25 14.53 17.83
CA ASN A 283 10.81 15.92 17.61
C ASN A 283 10.10 16.12 16.26
N ALA A 284 10.07 15.11 15.40
CA ALA A 284 9.28 15.12 14.18
C ALA A 284 7.79 15.06 14.53
N ILE A 285 6.97 15.77 13.77
CA ILE A 285 5.52 15.78 13.97
C ILE A 285 4.96 14.45 13.44
N THR A 286 3.97 13.91 14.15
CA THR A 286 3.39 12.61 13.85
C THR A 286 1.90 12.68 13.53
N TYR A 287 1.43 11.66 12.81
CA TYR A 287 0.01 11.43 12.54
C TYR A 287 -0.48 10.27 13.43
N ASN A 288 -1.35 10.60 14.38
CA ASN A 288 -1.97 9.62 15.25
C ASN A 288 -3.06 8.87 14.48
N THR A 289 -2.98 7.54 14.47
CA THR A 289 -3.90 6.66 13.72
C THR A 289 -5.22 6.37 14.44
N TYR A 290 -5.40 6.90 15.65
CA TYR A 290 -6.61 6.74 16.47
C TYR A 290 -7.38 8.04 16.65
N SER A 291 -6.69 9.18 16.73
CA SER A 291 -7.33 10.49 16.88
C SER A 291 -6.45 11.63 16.40
N ASN A 292 -6.95 12.41 15.44
CA ASN A 292 -6.29 13.63 15.00
C ASN A 292 -6.16 14.67 16.14
N GLN A 293 -7.00 14.59 17.18
CA GLN A 293 -6.97 15.56 18.30
C GLN A 293 -5.86 15.31 19.31
N VAL A 294 -5.24 14.13 19.31
CA VAL A 294 -4.27 13.71 20.33
C VAL A 294 -2.87 13.64 19.74
N GLU A 295 -1.96 14.46 20.26
CA GLU A 295 -0.55 14.36 19.93
C GLU A 295 0.04 13.07 20.50
N ASP A 296 0.77 12.34 19.67
CA ASP A 296 1.44 11.10 20.04
C ASP A 296 2.80 11.06 19.35
N PRO A 297 3.87 11.53 20.01
CA PRO A 297 5.23 11.52 19.46
C PRO A 297 5.73 10.12 19.07
N GLU A 298 5.14 9.06 19.63
CA GLU A 298 5.50 7.67 19.37
C GLU A 298 4.69 7.04 18.23
N ALA A 299 3.67 7.74 17.70
CA ALA A 299 2.87 7.25 16.57
C ALA A 299 3.74 6.86 15.39
N CYS A 300 3.37 5.78 14.69
CA CYS A 300 4.21 5.15 13.68
C CYS A 300 4.34 5.93 12.37
N LEU A 301 3.54 6.97 12.17
CA LEU A 301 3.56 7.80 10.96
C LEU A 301 4.08 9.19 11.31
N ILE A 302 5.14 9.61 10.62
CA ILE A 302 5.72 10.95 10.77
C ILE A 302 5.36 11.84 9.58
N ASP A 303 5.35 13.16 9.75
CA ASP A 303 5.47 14.11 8.64
C ASP A 303 6.92 14.11 8.15
N VAL A 304 7.11 13.76 6.87
CA VAL A 304 8.44 13.56 6.27
C VAL A 304 9.27 14.85 6.33
N VAL A 305 8.68 15.99 5.99
CA VAL A 305 9.42 17.27 5.98
C VAL A 305 9.79 17.70 7.39
N SER A 306 8.96 17.48 8.40
CA SER A 306 9.30 17.79 9.79
C SER A 306 10.55 17.04 10.25
N LEU A 307 10.69 15.76 9.89
CA LEU A 307 11.90 14.99 10.15
C LEU A 307 13.09 15.52 9.34
N LEU A 308 12.88 15.74 8.03
CA LEU A 308 13.96 16.15 7.13
C LEU A 308 14.50 17.55 7.46
N LYS A 309 13.65 18.46 7.91
CA LYS A 309 14.01 19.78 8.40
C LYS A 309 14.95 19.70 9.59
N LEU A 310 14.65 18.82 10.55
CA LEU A 310 15.46 18.63 11.76
C LEU A 310 16.83 18.01 11.47
N GLY A 311 16.88 16.98 10.62
CA GLY A 311 18.11 16.21 10.39
C GLY A 311 18.98 16.71 9.24
N TRP A 312 18.41 17.47 8.29
CA TRP A 312 19.04 17.81 7.01
C TRP A 312 18.69 19.21 6.46
N ALA A 313 17.97 20.05 7.21
CA ALA A 313 17.58 21.41 6.81
C ALA A 313 16.81 21.45 5.46
N ILE A 314 15.95 20.46 5.22
CA ILE A 314 15.07 20.40 4.06
C ILE A 314 13.66 20.80 4.50
N ASP A 315 13.20 21.97 4.05
CA ASP A 315 11.92 22.56 4.47
C ASP A 315 10.73 22.21 3.55
N THR A 316 10.96 21.64 2.37
CA THR A 316 9.91 21.29 1.41
C THR A 316 10.30 20.06 0.59
N LEU A 317 9.30 19.37 0.03
CA LEU A 317 9.50 18.30 -0.94
C LEU A 317 8.77 18.62 -2.25
N PRO A 318 9.41 18.46 -3.42
CA PRO A 318 8.81 18.82 -4.71
C PRO A 318 7.49 18.12 -5.05
N VAL A 319 7.23 16.92 -4.50
CA VAL A 319 5.97 16.19 -4.71
C VAL A 319 4.77 16.92 -4.10
N VAL A 320 4.95 17.73 -3.06
CA VAL A 320 3.84 18.43 -2.39
C VAL A 320 3.50 19.69 -3.18
N LEU A 321 2.43 19.64 -3.97
CA LEU A 321 1.99 20.76 -4.80
C LEU A 321 1.23 21.81 -3.98
N TYR A 322 0.35 21.36 -3.10
CA TYR A 322 -0.45 22.20 -2.21
C TYR A 322 -0.95 21.35 -1.05
N ALA A 323 -1.00 21.89 0.15
CA ALA A 323 -1.58 21.17 1.27
C ALA A 323 -2.04 22.15 2.35
N ARG A 324 -3.09 21.75 3.07
CA ARG A 324 -3.67 22.55 4.13
C ARG A 324 -4.22 21.64 5.23
N GLY A 325 -4.20 22.16 6.44
CA GLY A 325 -4.84 21.58 7.62
C GLY A 325 -5.16 22.69 8.61
N ASN A 326 -5.83 22.34 9.69
CA ASN A 326 -6.17 23.26 10.76
C ASN A 326 -5.60 22.79 12.11
N PHE A 327 -5.61 23.69 13.09
CA PHE A 327 -5.12 23.44 14.44
C PHE A 327 -3.67 22.91 14.43
N ARG A 328 -3.44 21.71 14.97
CA ARG A 328 -2.11 21.10 15.08
C ARG A 328 -1.45 20.76 13.73
N PHE A 329 -2.23 20.69 12.65
CA PHE A 329 -1.70 20.37 11.34
C PHE A 329 -1.37 21.62 10.52
N GLU A 330 -1.45 22.81 11.12
CA GLU A 330 -0.99 24.04 10.47
C GLU A 330 0.50 23.95 10.11
N ASN A 331 0.84 24.32 8.87
CA ASN A 331 2.22 24.42 8.36
C ASN A 331 3.01 23.09 8.25
N LEU A 332 2.31 21.96 8.06
CA LEU A 332 2.94 20.67 7.74
C LEU A 332 3.14 20.48 6.23
N SER A 333 3.91 19.45 5.85
CA SER A 333 4.00 19.01 4.45
C SER A 333 2.86 18.08 4.05
N PHE A 334 2.23 17.45 5.04
CA PHE A 334 1.11 16.54 4.88
C PHE A 334 1.44 15.26 4.10
N LEU A 335 2.74 14.97 4.01
CA LEU A 335 3.25 13.73 3.45
C LEU A 335 3.75 12.87 4.60
N SER A 336 3.09 11.73 4.84
CA SER A 336 3.50 10.80 5.89
C SER A 336 4.53 9.78 5.41
N ALA A 337 5.31 9.23 6.35
CA ALA A 337 6.11 8.03 6.16
C ALA A 337 6.11 7.15 7.41
N TYR A 338 6.27 5.85 7.20
CA TYR A 338 6.34 4.85 8.25
C TYR A 338 7.67 4.91 9.01
N PHE A 339 7.59 5.25 10.30
CA PHE A 339 8.73 5.37 11.18
C PHE A 339 8.36 4.97 12.62
N PRO A 340 8.07 3.69 12.87
CA PRO A 340 7.81 3.17 14.21
C PRO A 340 9.03 3.27 15.12
N LEU A 341 8.80 3.49 16.41
CA LEU A 341 9.82 3.36 17.46
C LEU A 341 9.74 2.02 18.21
N ASN A 342 8.65 1.28 18.02
CA ASN A 342 8.42 -0.01 18.67
C ASN A 342 8.90 -1.17 17.79
N TYR A 343 9.83 -1.96 18.33
CA TYR A 343 10.40 -3.11 17.63
C TYR A 343 9.37 -4.17 17.22
N SER A 344 8.36 -4.46 18.05
CA SER A 344 7.34 -5.46 17.73
C SER A 344 6.54 -5.05 16.49
N ILE A 345 6.29 -3.75 16.33
CA ILE A 345 5.61 -3.20 15.15
C ILE A 345 6.50 -3.36 13.92
N ILE A 346 7.78 -2.99 14.02
CA ILE A 346 8.74 -3.15 12.93
C ILE A 346 8.85 -4.62 12.51
N LYS A 347 9.01 -5.53 13.47
CA LYS A 347 9.15 -6.96 13.19
C LYS A 347 7.94 -7.51 12.46
N ARG A 348 6.73 -7.15 12.89
CA ARG A 348 5.47 -7.54 12.23
C ARG A 348 5.41 -7.03 10.78
N ASP A 349 5.79 -5.79 10.58
CA ASP A 349 5.61 -5.07 9.32
C ASP A 349 6.79 -5.22 8.34
N PHE A 350 7.91 -5.75 8.82
CA PHE A 350 9.20 -5.70 8.15
C PHE A 350 9.17 -6.25 6.72
N LEU A 351 8.60 -7.44 6.54
CA LEU A 351 8.58 -8.10 5.24
C LEU A 351 7.69 -7.35 4.26
N ASN A 352 6.53 -6.88 4.72
CA ASN A 352 5.59 -6.10 3.91
C ASN A 352 6.23 -4.77 3.49
N TYR A 353 6.83 -4.03 4.43
CA TYR A 353 7.48 -2.75 4.11
C TYR A 353 8.64 -2.93 3.12
N ARG A 354 9.42 -4.01 3.28
CA ARG A 354 10.55 -4.33 2.39
C ARG A 354 10.11 -4.69 0.97
N SER A 355 8.85 -5.10 0.80
CA SER A 355 8.31 -5.41 -0.53
C SER A 355 7.98 -4.16 -1.35
N LEU A 356 7.74 -3.02 -0.69
CA LEU A 356 7.44 -1.75 -1.35
C LEU A 356 8.58 -1.28 -2.25
N ASN A 357 8.23 -0.74 -3.41
CA ASN A 357 9.20 -0.16 -4.33
C ASN A 357 9.87 1.08 -3.72
N PHE A 358 9.13 1.89 -2.95
CA PHE A 358 9.69 3.07 -2.27
C PHE A 358 10.88 2.67 -1.39
N GLN A 359 10.68 1.64 -0.55
CA GLN A 359 11.72 1.12 0.32
C GLN A 359 12.91 0.57 -0.47
N ARG A 360 12.67 -0.21 -1.53
CA ARG A 360 13.74 -0.79 -2.36
C ARG A 360 14.62 0.27 -3.02
N ARG A 361 14.05 1.45 -3.30
CA ARG A 361 14.74 2.53 -4.01
C ARG A 361 15.49 3.47 -3.08
N THR A 362 14.96 3.73 -1.89
CA THR A 362 15.48 4.71 -0.94
C THR A 362 16.28 4.08 0.21
N ASN A 363 16.04 2.81 0.52
CA ASN A 363 16.45 2.16 1.77
C ASN A 363 15.92 2.87 3.03
N PHE A 364 14.75 3.50 2.99
CA PHE A 364 14.17 4.26 4.11
C PHE A 364 14.14 3.51 5.45
N LEU A 365 13.88 2.20 5.43
CA LEU A 365 13.90 1.33 6.61
C LEU A 365 15.27 1.31 7.30
N ASP A 366 16.38 1.55 6.58
CA ASP A 366 17.69 1.69 7.20
C ASP A 366 17.73 2.89 8.14
N LEU A 367 17.09 4.01 7.77
CA LEU A 367 16.98 5.18 8.62
C LEU A 367 16.15 4.86 9.88
N VAL A 368 15.03 4.16 9.73
CA VAL A 368 14.22 3.69 10.87
C VAL A 368 15.05 2.82 11.80
N LEU A 369 15.75 1.83 11.25
CA LEU A 369 16.55 0.88 12.02
C LEU A 369 17.79 1.50 12.67
N ASN A 370 18.42 2.46 12.00
CA ASN A 370 19.56 3.19 12.56
C ASN A 370 19.16 4.08 13.73
N THR A 371 17.88 4.46 13.80
CA THR A 371 17.31 5.28 14.87
C THR A 371 17.02 4.48 16.15
N LEU A 372 16.85 3.17 16.03
CA LEU A 372 16.62 2.29 17.18
C LEU A 372 17.95 1.98 17.87
N SER A 373 17.97 2.10 19.20
CA SER A 373 19.10 1.75 20.05
C SER A 373 19.44 0.26 19.99
N ASP A 374 20.69 -0.06 20.37
CA ASP A 374 21.18 -1.44 20.52
C ASP A 374 20.41 -2.27 21.56
N SER A 375 19.45 -1.66 22.24
CA SER A 375 18.54 -2.29 23.20
C SER A 375 17.29 -2.85 22.52
N LEU A 376 17.44 -3.43 21.34
CA LEU A 376 16.51 -4.46 20.88
C LEU A 376 16.78 -5.67 21.76
N GLY A 377 16.18 -5.66 22.96
CA GLY A 377 16.26 -6.75 23.91
C GLY A 377 16.03 -8.08 23.19
N GLU A 378 16.75 -9.12 23.62
CA GLU A 378 16.74 -10.46 23.05
C GLU A 378 15.33 -10.85 22.59
N VAL A 379 15.05 -10.71 21.30
CA VAL A 379 13.79 -11.20 20.75
C VAL A 379 14.02 -12.65 20.41
N ASP A 380 13.66 -13.49 21.38
CA ASP A 380 13.51 -14.92 21.24
C ASP A 380 12.68 -15.25 20.01
N THR A 381 13.37 -15.58 18.93
CA THR A 381 12.77 -16.30 17.80
C THR A 381 13.57 -17.55 17.62
N VAL A 382 13.20 -18.51 18.46
CA VAL A 382 13.75 -19.85 18.51
C VAL A 382 12.98 -20.69 17.52
N ARG A 383 13.55 -20.94 16.35
CA ARG A 383 13.17 -22.14 15.58
C ARG A 383 14.01 -23.29 16.12
N ALA A 384 13.33 -24.35 16.53
CA ALA A 384 13.93 -25.57 17.05
C ALA A 384 14.17 -26.56 15.91
N LEU A 385 15.43 -26.92 15.67
CA LEU A 385 15.82 -27.92 14.69
C LEU A 385 16.29 -29.19 15.41
N ILE A 386 15.60 -30.31 15.18
CA ILE A 386 16.06 -31.63 15.64
C ILE A 386 16.88 -32.28 14.52
N VAL A 387 18.19 -32.36 14.71
CA VAL A 387 19.12 -33.06 13.82
C VAL A 387 19.26 -34.50 14.31
N ARG A 388 18.85 -35.48 13.52
CA ARG A 388 18.92 -36.91 13.90
C ARG A 388 20.24 -37.59 13.50
N GLU A 389 20.87 -37.12 12.42
CA GLU A 389 22.12 -37.66 11.87
C GLU A 389 23.05 -36.50 11.42
N LYS A 390 24.37 -36.75 11.35
CA LYS A 390 25.36 -35.75 10.95
C LYS A 390 25.28 -35.49 9.44
N ASN A 391 24.64 -34.40 9.03
CA ASN A 391 24.46 -34.03 7.62
C ASN A 391 24.77 -32.54 7.37
N GLY A 392 25.00 -32.19 6.10
CA GLY A 392 25.01 -30.80 5.63
C GLY A 392 23.58 -30.30 5.47
N ILE A 393 23.25 -29.17 6.09
CA ILE A 393 21.93 -28.55 6.04
C ILE A 393 22.09 -27.22 5.34
N ILE A 394 21.39 -27.03 4.22
CA ILE A 394 21.27 -25.71 3.60
C ILE A 394 20.00 -25.09 4.14
N LEU A 395 20.16 -23.98 4.85
CA LEU A 395 19.05 -23.10 5.21
C LEU A 395 18.94 -22.04 4.13
N SER A 396 17.81 -21.99 3.43
CA SER A 396 17.45 -20.87 2.56
C SER A 396 16.39 -20.04 3.26
N LEU A 397 16.67 -18.76 3.42
CA LEU A 397 15.69 -17.77 3.83
C LEU A 397 14.84 -17.43 2.62
N GLN A 398 13.60 -17.90 2.58
CA GLN A 398 12.67 -17.46 1.54
C GLN A 398 12.16 -16.04 1.87
N ASN A 399 11.88 -15.25 0.83
CA ASN A 399 11.27 -13.91 0.93
C ASN A 399 12.12 -12.80 1.57
N LEU A 400 13.41 -13.01 1.85
CA LEU A 400 14.29 -11.86 2.06
C LEU A 400 14.58 -11.22 0.71
N VAL A 401 14.23 -9.95 0.52
CA VAL A 401 14.62 -9.21 -0.69
C VAL A 401 16.01 -8.62 -0.46
N LYS A 402 17.00 -8.89 -1.31
CA LYS A 402 18.39 -8.40 -1.14
C LYS A 402 18.46 -6.87 -0.94
N ALA A 403 19.17 -6.42 0.11
CA ALA A 403 19.66 -5.05 0.22
C ALA A 403 21.20 -5.09 0.18
N SER A 404 21.82 -4.33 -0.72
CA SER A 404 23.27 -4.37 -0.99
C SER A 404 24.13 -3.93 0.21
N ARG A 405 23.54 -3.31 1.23
CA ARG A 405 24.24 -2.76 2.40
C ARG A 405 23.95 -3.50 3.70
N TRP A 406 23.35 -4.69 3.65
CA TRP A 406 23.00 -5.47 4.85
C TRP A 406 23.82 -6.77 4.89
N GLN A 407 24.00 -7.30 6.09
CA GLN A 407 24.57 -8.62 6.34
C GLN A 407 23.66 -9.40 7.28
N CYS A 408 23.54 -10.70 7.06
CA CYS A 408 22.78 -11.58 7.93
C CYS A 408 23.76 -12.35 8.81
N LEU A 409 23.50 -12.40 10.11
CA LEU A 409 24.20 -13.23 11.08
C LEU A 409 23.25 -14.34 11.55
N LEU A 410 23.53 -15.58 11.16
CA LEU A 410 22.84 -16.74 11.69
C LEU A 410 23.62 -17.27 12.90
N ARG A 411 22.97 -17.34 14.07
CA ARG A 411 23.51 -18.05 15.24
C ARG A 411 22.83 -19.40 15.38
N VAL A 412 23.64 -20.40 15.71
CA VAL A 412 23.22 -21.78 15.94
C VAL A 412 23.65 -22.20 17.33
N GLU A 413 22.68 -22.43 18.19
CA GLU A 413 22.87 -22.81 19.60
C GLU A 413 22.45 -24.26 19.81
N LYS A 414 23.19 -24.99 20.65
CA LYS A 414 22.80 -26.32 21.15
C LYS A 414 22.91 -26.30 22.66
N GLU A 415 21.82 -26.62 23.35
CA GLU A 415 21.76 -26.64 24.83
C GLU A 415 22.20 -25.30 25.46
N GLY A 416 21.83 -24.17 24.84
CA GLY A 416 22.18 -22.83 25.30
C GLY A 416 23.62 -22.40 25.01
N ILE A 417 24.42 -23.22 24.32
CA ILE A 417 25.79 -22.90 23.92
C ILE A 417 25.81 -22.57 22.43
N VAL A 418 26.28 -21.38 22.06
CA VAL A 418 26.53 -20.99 20.66
C VAL A 418 27.58 -21.93 20.07
N LYS A 419 27.18 -22.70 19.05
CA LYS A 419 28.05 -23.64 18.33
C LYS A 419 28.63 -23.01 17.06
N GLN A 420 27.84 -22.21 16.35
CA GLN A 420 28.26 -21.54 15.12
C GLN A 420 27.62 -20.15 15.03
N GLU A 421 28.41 -19.20 14.55
CA GLU A 421 27.96 -17.90 14.06
C GLU A 421 28.39 -17.79 12.60
N LEU A 422 27.44 -17.56 11.70
CA LEU A 422 27.70 -17.44 10.27
C LEU A 422 27.25 -16.07 9.78
N TYR A 423 28.18 -15.31 9.20
CA TYR A 423 27.88 -14.06 8.51
C TYR A 423 27.71 -14.35 7.03
N SER A 424 26.62 -13.88 6.44
CA SER A 424 26.33 -14.06 5.02
C SER A 424 25.75 -12.79 4.42
N LEU A 425 26.22 -12.46 3.22
CA LEU A 425 25.59 -11.49 2.34
C LEU A 425 24.47 -12.14 1.49
N SER A 426 24.33 -13.46 1.58
CA SER A 426 23.33 -14.25 0.88
C SER A 426 22.25 -14.74 1.84
N GLU A 427 21.08 -15.06 1.28
CA GLU A 427 19.94 -15.64 2.00
C GLU A 427 20.12 -17.14 2.29
N LYS A 428 21.26 -17.71 1.89
CA LYS A 428 21.57 -19.13 2.08
C LYS A 428 22.67 -19.28 3.12
N PHE A 429 22.49 -20.21 4.04
CA PHE A 429 23.47 -20.61 5.03
C PHE A 429 23.72 -22.11 4.91
N LEU A 430 24.99 -22.49 4.88
CA LEU A 430 25.38 -23.89 4.91
C LEU A 430 25.82 -24.26 6.33
N LEU A 431 25.10 -25.18 6.94
CA LEU A 431 25.37 -25.68 8.29
C LEU A 431 25.88 -27.11 8.24
N ARG A 432 26.85 -27.42 9.09
CA ARG A 432 27.26 -28.80 9.40
C ARG A 432 27.04 -29.02 10.90
N LEU A 433 25.95 -29.72 11.23
CA LEU A 433 25.53 -29.95 12.61
C LEU A 433 25.65 -31.42 12.98
N THR A 434 26.04 -31.70 14.22
CA THR A 434 25.96 -33.05 14.80
C THR A 434 24.53 -33.33 15.27
N PRO A 435 24.14 -34.59 15.53
CA PRO A 435 22.83 -34.87 16.09
C PRO A 435 22.55 -34.11 17.38
N GLY A 436 21.32 -33.61 17.54
CA GLY A 436 20.90 -32.83 18.70
C GLY A 436 19.79 -31.83 18.41
N PHE A 437 19.35 -31.15 19.46
CA PHE A 437 18.39 -30.06 19.40
C PHE A 437 19.13 -28.73 19.26
N TYR A 438 18.76 -27.95 18.25
CA TYR A 438 19.38 -26.66 17.98
C TYR A 438 18.36 -25.53 18.00
N LYS A 439 18.75 -24.40 18.56
CA LYS A 439 18.07 -23.10 18.46
C LYS A 439 18.76 -22.30 17.36
N LEU A 440 18.00 -21.88 16.37
CA LEU A 440 18.46 -21.01 15.28
C LEU A 440 17.92 -19.60 15.51
N SER A 441 18.79 -18.60 15.42
CA SER A 441 18.40 -17.19 15.40
C SER A 441 19.07 -16.48 14.24
N LEU A 442 18.30 -15.65 13.53
CA LEU A 442 18.80 -14.86 12.41
C LEU A 442 18.79 -13.39 12.81
N GLU A 443 19.92 -12.72 12.65
CA GLU A 443 20.09 -11.30 12.87
C GLU A 443 20.36 -10.61 11.53
N VAL A 444 19.70 -9.49 11.28
CA VAL A 444 19.95 -8.69 10.09
C VAL A 444 20.58 -7.36 10.49
N ILE A 445 21.81 -7.13 10.05
CA ILE A 445 22.68 -6.05 10.52
C ILE A 445 23.00 -5.10 9.34
N PRO A 446 22.82 -3.78 9.48
CA PRO A 446 23.34 -2.82 8.51
C PRO A 446 24.88 -2.89 8.44
N ARG A 447 25.49 -2.95 7.25
CA ARG A 447 26.95 -3.12 7.07
C ARG A 447 27.79 -2.03 7.75
N ASN A 448 27.20 -0.87 8.03
CA ASN A 448 27.90 0.26 8.65
C ASN A 448 27.86 0.23 10.19
N LYS A 449 27.20 -0.75 10.83
CA LYS A 449 27.21 -0.94 12.28
C LYS A 449 28.01 -2.18 12.67
N LEU A 450 28.91 -2.03 13.65
CA LEU A 450 29.48 -3.15 14.41
C LEU A 450 28.44 -3.55 15.47
N ARG A 451 27.68 -4.64 15.25
CA ARG A 451 26.66 -5.24 16.16
C ARG A 451 25.77 -4.25 16.93
N GLY A 452 24.46 -4.22 16.65
CA GLY A 452 23.57 -3.42 17.48
C GLY A 452 22.10 -3.39 17.06
N THR A 453 21.81 -3.31 15.77
CA THR A 453 20.42 -3.34 15.30
C THR A 453 19.98 -4.77 15.02
N LEU A 454 19.45 -5.43 16.06
CA LEU A 454 18.98 -6.81 16.03
C LEU A 454 17.58 -6.90 15.41
N LEU A 455 17.48 -7.22 14.13
CA LEU A 455 16.24 -7.70 13.55
C LEU A 455 16.24 -9.22 13.51
N TYR A 456 15.42 -9.81 14.36
CA TYR A 456 15.12 -11.22 14.31
C TYR A 456 13.92 -11.50 13.41
N LEU A 457 14.18 -12.04 12.22
CA LEU A 457 13.16 -12.51 11.30
C LEU A 457 12.91 -13.99 11.56
N THR A 458 11.67 -14.35 11.86
CA THR A 458 11.19 -15.72 11.67
C THR A 458 11.07 -15.95 10.18
N PRO A 459 11.86 -16.83 9.56
CA PRO A 459 11.59 -17.23 8.19
C PRO A 459 10.30 -18.04 8.23
N ASP A 460 9.28 -17.61 7.51
CA ASP A 460 7.99 -18.31 7.43
C ASP A 460 8.15 -19.71 6.79
N THR A 461 9.25 -19.93 6.08
CA THR A 461 9.64 -21.25 5.54
C THR A 461 11.15 -21.44 5.59
N ILE A 462 11.64 -22.16 6.61
CA ILE A 462 12.97 -22.78 6.52
C ILE A 462 12.81 -24.01 5.62
N THR A 463 13.30 -23.94 4.39
CA THR A 463 13.39 -25.14 3.53
C THR A 463 14.72 -25.82 3.79
N VAL A 464 14.68 -27.04 4.34
CA VAL A 464 15.86 -27.92 4.42
C VAL A 464 15.96 -28.64 3.09
N LEU A 465 16.96 -28.29 2.27
CA LEU A 465 17.26 -29.03 1.05
C LEU A 465 18.14 -30.24 1.40
N GLU A 466 17.66 -31.44 1.11
CA GLU A 466 18.44 -32.68 1.22
C GLU A 466 19.26 -32.91 -0.05
N GLY A 467 20.46 -33.48 0.10
CA GLY A 467 21.21 -33.98 -1.03
C GLY A 467 22.31 -34.94 -0.59
N GLU A 468 22.20 -36.19 -1.00
CA GLU A 468 23.41 -36.99 -1.22
C GLU A 468 24.24 -36.27 -2.30
N THR A 469 25.52 -36.15 -1.99
CA THR A 469 26.74 -35.85 -2.74
C THR A 469 26.75 -35.13 -4.13
N PRO A 470 25.89 -35.36 -5.16
CA PRO A 470 26.00 -34.57 -6.42
C PRO A 470 25.40 -33.14 -6.40
N TYR A 471 24.24 -32.92 -5.74
CA TYR A 471 23.58 -31.59 -5.71
C TYR A 471 24.31 -30.59 -4.80
N TYR A 472 25.01 -31.12 -3.80
CA TYR A 472 25.92 -30.38 -2.92
C TYR A 472 27.04 -29.71 -3.74
N ASN A 473 27.63 -30.42 -4.72
CA ASN A 473 28.73 -29.89 -5.52
C ASN A 473 28.27 -28.82 -6.53
N SER A 474 27.04 -28.88 -7.05
CA SER A 474 26.52 -27.83 -7.93
C SER A 474 26.18 -26.54 -7.18
N ILE A 475 25.69 -26.63 -5.94
CA ILE A 475 25.46 -25.45 -5.09
C ILE A 475 26.79 -24.87 -4.59
N MET A 476 27.78 -25.72 -4.27
CA MET A 476 29.14 -25.26 -3.96
C MET A 476 29.78 -24.55 -5.16
N ALA A 477 29.55 -25.03 -6.38
CA ALA A 477 30.00 -24.32 -7.60
C ALA A 477 29.29 -22.96 -7.79
N GLU A 478 28.00 -22.85 -7.45
CA GLU A 478 27.26 -21.58 -7.47
C GLU A 478 27.75 -20.59 -6.40
N LEU A 479 28.09 -21.07 -5.19
CA LEU A 479 28.65 -20.28 -4.09
C LEU A 479 30.10 -19.86 -4.34
N ASP A 480 30.89 -20.71 -5.01
CA ASP A 480 32.28 -20.41 -5.41
C ASP A 480 32.37 -19.53 -6.68
N SER A 481 31.34 -19.49 -7.51
CA SER A 481 31.29 -18.70 -8.77
C SER A 481 31.13 -17.19 -8.60
N GLY A 482 31.51 -16.63 -7.44
CA GLY A 482 31.61 -15.19 -7.21
C GLY A 482 32.71 -14.48 -8.01
N VAL A 483 33.12 -15.00 -9.18
CA VAL A 483 34.01 -14.34 -10.15
C VAL A 483 33.58 -14.68 -11.59
N ASP A 484 33.46 -13.63 -12.38
CA ASP A 484 33.21 -13.55 -13.82
C ASP A 484 34.16 -14.41 -14.70
N ILE A 485 33.68 -14.80 -15.90
CA ILE A 485 34.38 -15.01 -17.19
C ILE A 485 33.87 -16.23 -18.00
N LEU A 486 33.14 -15.91 -19.08
CA LEU A 486 33.04 -16.55 -20.41
C LEU A 486 32.80 -18.08 -20.54
N GLY A 487 31.60 -18.42 -21.03
CA GLY A 487 31.48 -19.23 -22.26
C GLY A 487 30.99 -20.69 -22.16
N ARG A 488 29.85 -20.91 -22.85
CA ARG A 488 29.34 -22.15 -23.51
C ARG A 488 28.44 -23.14 -22.73
N GLN A 489 27.37 -23.47 -23.48
CA GLN A 489 26.36 -24.54 -23.40
C GLN A 489 26.93 -25.92 -22.98
N SER A 490 26.17 -26.91 -22.45
CA SER A 490 24.94 -27.48 -23.00
C SER A 490 24.20 -28.49 -22.09
N SER A 491 22.89 -28.59 -22.33
CA SER A 491 22.04 -29.80 -22.45
C SER A 491 21.78 -30.78 -21.28
N LYS A 492 20.49 -30.80 -20.90
CA LYS A 492 19.55 -31.93 -20.69
C LYS A 492 19.97 -33.12 -19.81
N GLY A 493 19.17 -33.31 -18.75
CA GLY A 493 18.88 -34.61 -18.14
C GLY A 493 17.60 -34.54 -17.30
N LYS A 494 16.54 -35.23 -17.72
CA LYS A 494 15.31 -35.45 -16.93
C LYS A 494 15.62 -36.41 -15.77
N GLY A 495 15.00 -36.20 -14.61
CA GLY A 495 14.94 -37.19 -13.54
C GLY A 495 14.10 -36.72 -12.37
N VAL A 496 12.81 -37.06 -12.39
CA VAL A 496 11.93 -37.02 -11.21
C VAL A 496 12.27 -38.23 -10.36
N LEU A 497 12.55 -38.04 -9.08
CA LEU A 497 12.49 -39.08 -8.04
C LEU A 497 12.08 -38.43 -6.71
N PHE A 498 10.85 -38.68 -6.28
CA PHE A 498 10.45 -38.57 -4.88
C PHE A 498 10.72 -39.93 -4.21
N ASN A 499 11.42 -39.95 -3.07
CA ASN A 499 11.19 -40.97 -2.06
C ASN A 499 11.55 -40.50 -0.64
N GLN A 500 10.89 -41.13 0.32
CA GLN A 500 10.64 -40.79 1.70
C GLN A 500 11.88 -40.81 2.63
N SER A 501 12.02 -39.79 3.48
CA SER A 501 12.06 -39.93 4.96
C SER A 501 12.12 -38.55 5.60
N LYS A 502 11.17 -38.21 6.48
CA LYS A 502 11.24 -36.96 7.28
C LYS A 502 12.38 -37.09 8.30
N LYS A 503 13.62 -36.71 7.93
CA LYS A 503 14.81 -36.78 8.80
C LYS A 503 14.91 -35.63 9.82
N TYR A 504 14.07 -34.61 9.68
CA TYR A 504 14.01 -33.42 10.53
C TYR A 504 12.54 -33.07 10.80
N VAL A 505 12.25 -32.57 12.01
CA VAL A 505 10.97 -31.93 12.32
C VAL A 505 11.32 -30.51 12.72
N VAL A 506 10.79 -29.55 11.94
CA VAL A 506 10.89 -28.11 12.24
C VAL A 506 9.63 -27.77 13.02
N TYR A 507 9.80 -27.30 14.25
CA TYR A 507 8.72 -26.77 15.08
C TYR A 507 8.70 -25.25 14.95
#